data_AF-A0A1M6JDG4-F1
#
_entry.id   AF-A0A1M6JDG4-F1
#
_cell.length_a   1.000
_cell.length_b   1.000
_cell.length_c   1.000
_cell.angle_alpha   90.00
_cell.angle_beta   90.00
_cell.angle_gamma   90.00
#
_symmetry.space_group_name_H-M   'P 1'
#
loop_
_entity.id
_entity.type
_entity.pdbx_description
1 polymer ?
#
loop_
_entity_poly.entity_id
_entity_poly.type
_entity_poly.pdbx_seq_one_letter_code
_entity_poly.pdbx_strand_id
1 'polypeptide(L)'
;MKTLKESRWAEVIISLQNSDGSWGFFHSLSCNFKCSSITTEQALRRLQILGFTMDDEPIQKAVSYMHSCLAGERQIPDRREKLHDWDLFTSLMLSTWIRRFTSDDPLANRTAERWAEVISNAFSDGTYHHDRYVKAYKQVFKKAPRGGRFVDFVSFYTVSLLADFLEAPLEEALFDYILSHDTGIYYIYEHCLLNTPEVFKSKQASRFIGAIELLSEYKNPRCKAKLKYVADWLLRNSEPDGTWDMGSASKDGMYFPLSDSWRLEETRKKDCTYRISRLFERLGAEQYGIQS
;
A
#
# COMPACT_ATOMS: atom_id res chain seq x y z
N MET A 1 3.12 -12.93 -25.24
CA MET A 1 2.38 -13.20 -23.98
C MET A 1 1.65 -11.92 -23.64
N LYS A 2 0.31 -11.95 -23.48
CA LYS A 2 -0.48 -10.74 -23.18
C LYS A 2 0.06 -10.15 -21.86
N THR A 3 0.41 -8.86 -21.83
CA THR A 3 0.95 -8.24 -20.61
C THR A 3 -0.15 -8.17 -19.53
N LEU A 4 0.20 -8.05 -18.25
CA LEU A 4 -0.81 -7.90 -17.18
C LEU A 4 -1.70 -6.65 -17.40
N LYS A 5 -1.15 -5.61 -18.03
CA LYS A 5 -1.87 -4.39 -18.43
C LYS A 5 -2.94 -4.64 -19.48
N GLU A 6 -2.76 -5.68 -20.29
CA GLU A 6 -3.70 -6.11 -21.31
C GLU A 6 -4.68 -7.17 -20.77
N SER A 7 -4.66 -7.52 -19.47
CA SER A 7 -5.61 -8.48 -18.90
C SER A 7 -7.05 -7.98 -18.97
N ARG A 8 -8.02 -8.91 -18.96
CA ARG A 8 -9.44 -8.57 -18.83
C ARG A 8 -9.72 -7.73 -17.59
N TRP A 9 -8.94 -7.93 -16.52
CA TRP A 9 -9.08 -7.17 -15.28
C TRP A 9 -8.74 -5.69 -15.49
N ALA A 10 -7.67 -5.40 -16.23
CA ALA A 10 -7.31 -4.03 -16.58
C ALA A 10 -8.35 -3.40 -17.50
N GLU A 11 -8.75 -4.10 -18.57
CA GLU A 11 -9.77 -3.63 -19.53
C GLU A 11 -11.09 -3.23 -18.83
N VAL A 12 -11.57 -4.06 -17.90
CA VAL A 12 -12.81 -3.79 -17.14
C VAL A 12 -12.65 -2.56 -16.26
N ILE A 13 -11.51 -2.38 -15.57
CA ILE A 13 -11.32 -1.21 -14.70
C ILE A 13 -11.22 0.06 -15.55
N ILE A 14 -10.42 0.05 -16.62
CA ILE A 14 -10.23 1.23 -17.48
C ILE A 14 -11.54 1.67 -18.12
N SER A 15 -12.39 0.73 -18.56
CA SER A 15 -13.68 1.08 -19.17
C SER A 15 -14.69 1.73 -18.21
N LEU A 16 -14.44 1.65 -16.89
CA LEU A 16 -15.25 2.30 -15.85
C LEU A 16 -14.71 3.67 -15.43
N GLN A 17 -13.57 4.13 -15.99
CA GLN A 17 -13.01 5.43 -15.63
C GLN A 17 -13.89 6.56 -16.18
N ASN A 18 -14.25 7.50 -15.32
CA ASN A 18 -15.00 8.68 -15.68
C ASN A 18 -14.12 9.66 -16.49
N SER A 19 -14.76 10.58 -17.22
CA SER A 19 -14.07 11.64 -17.96
C SER A 19 -13.26 12.59 -17.07
N ASP A 20 -13.61 12.66 -15.79
CA ASP A 20 -12.92 13.47 -14.80
C ASP A 20 -11.63 12.82 -14.26
N GLY A 21 -11.37 11.56 -14.60
CA GLY A 21 -10.22 10.75 -14.20
C GLY A 21 -10.47 9.81 -13.01
N SER A 22 -11.63 9.89 -12.36
CA SER A 22 -11.99 9.07 -11.19
C SER A 22 -12.73 7.77 -11.58
N TRP A 23 -13.04 6.94 -10.59
CA TRP A 23 -14.01 5.84 -10.67
C TRP A 23 -15.24 6.08 -9.76
N GLY A 24 -15.56 7.34 -9.49
CA GLY A 24 -16.64 7.72 -8.56
C GLY A 24 -16.13 7.92 -7.14
N PHE A 25 -16.82 7.32 -6.14
CA PHE A 25 -16.37 7.37 -4.74
C PHE A 25 -14.89 7.02 -4.63
N PHE A 26 -14.17 7.78 -3.82
CA PHE A 26 -12.75 7.60 -3.64
C PHE A 26 -12.47 6.39 -2.76
N HIS A 27 -13.10 6.35 -1.59
CA HIS A 27 -12.85 5.35 -0.56
C HIS A 27 -14.14 4.61 -0.17
N SER A 28 -14.07 3.29 -0.07
CA SER A 28 -15.12 2.48 0.55
C SER A 28 -14.51 1.28 1.25
N LEU A 29 -14.81 1.13 2.54
CA LEU A 29 -14.46 -0.03 3.34
C LEU A 29 -15.21 -1.31 2.94
N SER A 30 -16.31 -1.20 2.17
CA SER A 30 -17.14 -2.35 1.80
C SER A 30 -16.70 -2.93 0.46
N CYS A 31 -15.81 -3.92 0.50
CA CYS A 31 -15.43 -4.72 -0.65
C CYS A 31 -16.55 -5.70 -1.03
N ASN A 32 -17.42 -5.30 -1.96
CA ASN A 32 -18.29 -6.23 -2.69
C ASN A 32 -18.26 -5.91 -4.19
N PHE A 33 -17.30 -6.51 -4.91
CA PHE A 33 -17.18 -6.51 -6.38
C PHE A 33 -18.43 -7.06 -7.12
N LYS A 34 -19.47 -7.48 -6.40
CA LYS A 34 -20.68 -8.09 -6.97
C LYS A 34 -21.85 -7.11 -7.17
N CYS A 35 -21.85 -5.91 -6.58
CA CYS A 35 -23.00 -5.00 -6.72
C CYS A 35 -22.74 -3.49 -6.52
N SER A 36 -21.50 -3.04 -6.36
CA SER A 36 -21.17 -1.60 -6.28
C SER A 36 -20.02 -1.27 -7.24
N SER A 37 -20.07 -0.11 -7.90
CA SER A 37 -18.97 0.41 -8.72
C SER A 37 -17.65 0.38 -7.95
N ILE A 38 -16.56 -0.01 -8.63
CA ILE A 38 -15.21 0.06 -8.06
C ILE A 38 -14.90 1.49 -7.61
N THR A 39 -14.26 1.68 -6.45
CA THR A 39 -13.85 3.02 -6.02
C THR A 39 -12.57 3.46 -6.72
N THR A 40 -12.29 4.77 -6.71
CA THR A 40 -11.03 5.32 -7.26
C THR A 40 -9.81 4.68 -6.59
N GLU A 41 -9.81 4.54 -5.26
CA GLU A 41 -8.72 3.86 -4.55
C GLU A 41 -8.57 2.38 -4.95
N GLN A 42 -9.67 1.64 -5.08
CA GLN A 42 -9.63 0.24 -5.47
C GLN A 42 -9.09 0.08 -6.89
N ALA A 43 -9.51 0.95 -7.81
CA ALA A 43 -9.02 1.00 -9.17
C ALA A 43 -7.51 1.28 -9.21
N LEU A 44 -7.05 2.32 -8.51
CA LEU A 44 -5.62 2.68 -8.43
C LEU A 44 -4.77 1.54 -7.87
N ARG A 45 -5.19 0.95 -6.75
CA ARG A 45 -4.48 -0.19 -6.14
C ARG A 45 -4.37 -1.35 -7.12
N ARG A 46 -5.49 -1.66 -7.78
CA ARG A 46 -5.56 -2.80 -8.68
C ARG A 46 -4.75 -2.58 -9.97
N LEU A 47 -4.80 -1.38 -10.54
CA LEU A 47 -3.99 -1.01 -11.70
C LEU A 47 -2.50 -1.03 -11.36
N GLN A 48 -2.09 -0.52 -10.19
CA GLN A 48 -0.69 -0.59 -9.74
C GLN A 48 -0.18 -2.04 -9.66
N ILE A 49 -1.00 -2.95 -9.11
CA ILE A 49 -0.68 -4.39 -9.01
C ILE A 49 -0.54 -5.03 -10.41
N LEU A 50 -1.38 -4.61 -11.37
CA LEU A 50 -1.31 -5.03 -12.77
C LEU A 50 -0.17 -4.37 -13.56
N GLY A 51 0.64 -3.53 -12.90
CA GLY A 51 1.85 -2.93 -13.45
C GLY A 51 1.67 -1.56 -14.08
N PHE A 52 0.53 -0.89 -13.89
CA PHE A 52 0.33 0.49 -14.33
C PHE A 52 1.19 1.47 -13.52
N THR A 53 1.63 2.51 -14.21
CA THR A 53 2.60 3.52 -13.79
C THR A 53 2.14 4.91 -14.24
N MET A 54 2.88 5.96 -13.87
CA MET A 54 2.57 7.33 -14.29
C MET A 54 2.69 7.56 -15.82
N ASP A 55 3.31 6.63 -16.55
CA ASP A 55 3.39 6.69 -18.02
C ASP A 55 2.07 6.26 -18.69
N ASP A 56 1.15 5.65 -17.95
CA ASP A 56 -0.11 5.15 -18.47
C ASP A 56 -1.23 6.20 -18.34
N GLU A 57 -1.93 6.48 -19.44
CA GLU A 57 -3.00 7.50 -19.52
C GLU A 57 -4.06 7.38 -18.40
N PRO A 58 -4.57 6.19 -18.03
CA PRO A 58 -5.55 6.10 -16.94
C PRO A 58 -5.01 6.59 -15.59
N ILE A 59 -3.72 6.36 -15.32
CA ILE A 59 -3.07 6.83 -14.09
C ILE A 59 -2.86 8.34 -14.13
N GLN A 60 -2.42 8.89 -15.27
CA GLN A 60 -2.24 10.34 -15.45
C GLN A 60 -3.53 11.10 -15.17
N LYS A 61 -4.66 10.63 -15.72
CA LYS A 61 -5.98 11.22 -15.47
C LYS A 61 -6.35 11.18 -13.98
N ALA A 62 -6.12 10.05 -13.33
CA ALA A 62 -6.44 9.88 -11.91
C ALA A 62 -5.54 10.74 -11.00
N VAL A 63 -4.26 10.84 -11.30
CA VAL A 63 -3.32 11.71 -10.57
C VAL A 63 -3.72 13.18 -10.75
N SER A 64 -4.04 13.62 -11.97
CA SER A 64 -4.55 14.97 -12.22
C SER A 64 -5.85 15.25 -11.46
N TYR A 65 -6.79 14.31 -11.43
CA TYR A 65 -8.02 14.41 -10.64
C TYR A 65 -7.73 14.61 -9.14
N MET A 66 -6.86 13.77 -8.56
CA MET A 66 -6.49 13.85 -7.15
C MET A 66 -5.76 15.15 -6.83
N HIS A 67 -4.90 15.64 -7.72
CA HIS A 67 -4.23 16.94 -7.60
C HIS A 67 -5.26 18.08 -7.53
N SER A 68 -6.21 18.15 -8.47
CA SER A 68 -7.27 19.17 -8.44
C SER A 68 -8.12 19.09 -7.16
N CYS A 69 -8.32 17.89 -6.60
CA CYS A 69 -8.98 17.75 -5.31
C CYS A 69 -8.13 18.29 -4.15
N LEU A 70 -6.81 18.05 -4.15
CA LEU A 70 -5.88 18.63 -3.16
C LEU A 70 -5.77 20.16 -3.29
N ALA A 71 -5.87 20.70 -4.51
CA ALA A 71 -5.86 22.13 -4.80
C ALA A 71 -7.16 22.82 -4.37
N GLY A 72 -8.22 22.06 -4.07
CA GLY A 72 -9.56 22.58 -3.74
C GLY A 72 -10.39 23.00 -4.96
N GLU A 73 -9.92 22.69 -6.18
CA GLU A 73 -10.62 22.94 -7.44
C GLU A 73 -11.77 21.95 -7.66
N ARG A 74 -11.64 20.76 -7.08
CA ARG A 74 -12.64 19.68 -7.12
C ARG A 74 -12.85 19.10 -5.73
N GLN A 75 -13.92 18.34 -5.58
CA GLN A 75 -14.21 17.59 -4.35
C GLN A 75 -14.48 16.13 -4.72
N ILE A 76 -13.99 15.22 -3.87
CA ILE A 76 -14.38 13.81 -3.95
C ILE A 76 -15.88 13.69 -3.60
N PRO A 77 -16.61 12.77 -4.24
CA PRO A 77 -18.05 12.63 -4.01
C PRO A 77 -18.38 11.97 -2.66
N ASP A 78 -17.37 11.50 -1.92
CA ASP A 78 -17.48 10.84 -0.63
C ASP A 78 -18.14 11.71 0.43
N ARG A 79 -18.98 11.07 1.25
CA ARG A 79 -19.65 11.75 2.36
C ARG A 79 -18.63 12.14 3.42
N ARG A 80 -18.61 13.42 3.77
CA ARG A 80 -17.82 13.95 4.87
C ARG A 80 -18.19 13.27 6.20
N GLU A 81 -17.28 12.48 6.76
CA GLU A 81 -17.44 11.90 8.10
C GLU A 81 -17.31 12.98 9.18
N LYS A 82 -18.12 12.87 10.24
CA LYS A 82 -18.15 13.86 11.34
C LYS A 82 -17.10 13.62 12.43
N LEU A 83 -16.62 12.37 12.57
CA LEU A 83 -15.78 11.94 13.69
C LEU A 83 -14.29 12.23 13.47
N HIS A 84 -13.86 12.16 12.21
CA HIS A 84 -12.49 12.42 11.78
C HIS A 84 -12.37 13.84 11.21
N ASP A 85 -11.16 14.41 11.24
CA ASP A 85 -10.88 15.59 10.43
C ASP A 85 -10.87 15.20 8.95
N TRP A 86 -12.01 15.39 8.30
CA TRP A 86 -12.24 14.93 6.93
C TRP A 86 -11.27 15.55 5.93
N ASP A 87 -10.92 16.83 6.10
CA ASP A 87 -10.05 17.52 5.15
C ASP A 87 -8.61 17.01 5.28
N LEU A 88 -8.15 16.79 6.51
CA LEU A 88 -6.86 16.18 6.76
C LEU A 88 -6.80 14.73 6.26
N PHE A 89 -7.87 13.95 6.47
CA PHE A 89 -7.94 12.57 5.99
C PHE A 89 -7.92 12.50 4.47
N THR A 90 -8.71 13.34 3.81
CA THR A 90 -8.76 13.45 2.35
C THR A 90 -7.38 13.84 1.80
N SER A 91 -6.74 14.84 2.41
CA SER A 91 -5.37 15.25 2.04
C SER A 91 -4.38 14.09 2.16
N LEU A 92 -4.38 13.36 3.29
CA LEU A 92 -3.53 12.19 3.50
C LEU A 92 -3.76 11.11 2.44
N MET A 93 -5.02 10.72 2.17
CA MET A 93 -5.35 9.68 1.19
C MET A 93 -4.91 10.06 -0.22
N LEU A 94 -5.29 11.25 -0.68
CA LEU A 94 -4.99 11.72 -2.03
C LEU A 94 -3.48 11.87 -2.23
N SER A 95 -2.79 12.50 -1.27
CA SER A 95 -1.33 12.66 -1.33
C SER A 95 -0.60 11.32 -1.34
N THR A 96 -1.07 10.34 -0.57
CA THR A 96 -0.51 8.98 -0.60
C THR A 96 -0.60 8.41 -2.01
N TRP A 97 -1.80 8.39 -2.60
CA TRP A 97 -2.01 7.77 -3.90
C TRP A 97 -1.29 8.49 -5.04
N ILE A 98 -1.19 9.82 -5.01
CA ILE A 98 -0.36 10.57 -5.96
C ILE A 98 1.11 10.14 -5.83
N ARG A 99 1.66 10.12 -4.61
CA ARG A 99 3.08 9.79 -4.36
C ARG A 99 3.44 8.35 -4.70
N ARG A 100 2.48 7.44 -4.72
CA ARG A 100 2.68 6.05 -5.22
C ARG A 100 2.95 5.97 -6.73
N PHE A 101 2.63 7.02 -7.50
CA PHE A 101 2.87 7.06 -8.94
C PHE A 101 3.88 8.14 -9.35
N THR A 102 3.99 9.25 -8.63
CA THR A 102 4.94 10.32 -8.94
C THR A 102 5.41 11.09 -7.71
N SER A 103 6.68 11.46 -7.68
CA SER A 103 7.28 12.35 -6.68
C SER A 103 7.11 13.84 -6.97
N ASP A 104 6.55 14.20 -8.12
CA ASP A 104 6.66 15.55 -8.68
C ASP A 104 5.51 16.48 -8.25
N ASP A 105 4.56 15.97 -7.46
CA ASP A 105 3.40 16.74 -7.02
C ASP A 105 3.70 17.58 -5.75
N PRO A 106 3.72 18.93 -5.86
CA PRO A 106 4.08 19.78 -4.73
C PRO A 106 3.03 19.81 -3.62
N LEU A 107 1.75 19.56 -3.91
CA LEU A 107 0.70 19.52 -2.88
C LEU A 107 0.83 18.24 -2.06
N ALA A 108 1.07 17.12 -2.74
CA ALA A 108 1.27 15.84 -2.11
C ALA A 108 2.53 15.81 -1.26
N ASN A 109 3.61 16.43 -1.74
CA ASN A 109 4.87 16.56 -0.99
C ASN A 109 4.69 17.43 0.26
N ARG A 110 3.93 18.53 0.21
CA ARG A 110 3.62 19.31 1.43
C ARG A 110 2.85 18.50 2.47
N THR A 111 1.96 17.61 2.06
CA THR A 111 1.30 16.68 3.01
C THR A 111 2.33 15.74 3.63
N ALA A 112 3.25 15.19 2.84
CA ALA A 112 4.31 14.32 3.33
C ALA A 112 5.24 15.04 4.32
N GLU A 113 5.65 16.27 4.05
CA GLU A 113 6.46 17.12 4.94
C GLU A 113 5.83 17.27 6.32
N ARG A 114 4.54 17.57 6.36
CA ARG A 114 3.78 17.74 7.60
C ARG A 114 3.72 16.43 8.40
N TRP A 115 3.49 15.30 7.73
CA TRP A 115 3.50 14.01 8.40
C TRP A 115 4.89 13.60 8.86
N ALA A 116 5.92 13.87 8.07
CA ALA A 116 7.32 13.66 8.44
C ALA A 116 7.68 14.48 9.68
N GLU A 117 7.27 15.75 9.78
CA GLU A 117 7.48 16.58 10.97
C GLU A 117 6.86 15.95 12.23
N VAL A 118 5.64 15.43 12.13
CA VAL A 118 4.98 14.75 13.25
C VAL A 118 5.74 13.48 13.67
N ILE A 119 6.15 12.66 12.71
CA ILE A 119 6.90 11.42 12.97
C ILE A 119 8.30 11.72 13.53
N SER A 120 9.04 12.67 12.95
CA SER A 120 10.36 13.08 13.45
C SER A 120 10.32 13.50 14.92
N ASN A 121 9.29 14.24 15.33
CA ASN A 121 9.11 14.62 16.73
C ASN A 121 8.73 13.44 17.63
N ALA A 122 7.91 12.51 17.12
CA ALA A 122 7.52 11.32 17.85
C ALA A 122 8.71 10.39 18.13
N PHE A 123 9.72 10.40 17.26
CA PHE A 123 10.92 9.57 17.32
C PHE A 123 12.20 10.36 17.62
N SER A 124 12.10 11.53 18.27
CA SER A 124 13.23 12.45 18.40
C SER A 124 14.45 11.91 19.18
N ASP A 125 14.29 10.82 19.94
CA ASP A 125 15.37 10.09 20.61
C ASP A 125 15.63 8.69 20.03
N GLY A 126 15.10 8.41 18.84
CA GLY A 126 15.19 7.11 18.18
C GLY A 126 14.11 6.10 18.61
N THR A 127 13.21 6.45 19.52
CA THR A 127 12.09 5.58 19.95
C THR A 127 10.75 6.30 19.88
N TYR A 128 9.67 5.58 19.65
CA TYR A 128 8.33 6.19 19.57
C TYR A 128 7.83 6.64 20.94
N HIS A 129 7.40 7.90 21.04
CA HIS A 129 6.70 8.45 22.19
C HIS A 129 5.34 9.02 21.79
N HIS A 130 4.26 8.40 22.29
CA HIS A 130 2.90 8.82 21.97
C HIS A 130 2.60 10.28 22.37
N ASP A 131 3.06 10.74 23.53
CA ASP A 131 2.85 12.12 23.96
C ASP A 131 3.53 13.14 23.03
N ARG A 132 4.72 12.80 22.51
CA ARG A 132 5.42 13.63 21.52
C ARG A 132 4.69 13.63 20.18
N TYR A 133 4.19 12.47 19.74
CA TYR A 133 3.31 12.37 18.57
C TYR A 133 2.09 13.29 18.69
N VAL A 134 1.33 13.18 19.80
CA VAL A 134 0.13 14.00 20.03
C VAL A 134 0.47 15.49 20.08
N LYS A 135 1.58 15.87 20.72
CA LYS A 135 2.05 17.26 20.79
C LYS A 135 2.41 17.80 19.41
N ALA A 136 3.21 17.06 18.64
CA ALA A 136 3.63 17.45 17.30
C ALA A 136 2.44 17.53 16.34
N TYR A 137 1.54 16.53 16.38
CA TYR A 137 0.31 16.53 15.60
C TYR A 137 -0.52 17.80 15.87
N LYS A 138 -0.69 18.20 17.13
CA LYS A 138 -1.37 19.46 17.49
C LYS A 138 -0.67 20.70 16.95
N GLN A 139 0.66 20.72 16.95
CA GLN A 139 1.44 21.85 16.43
C GLN A 139 1.31 21.97 14.91
N VAL A 140 1.38 20.85 14.18
CA VAL A 140 1.36 20.78 12.71
C VAL A 140 -0.06 20.95 12.15
N PHE A 141 -1.04 20.27 12.73
CA PHE A 141 -2.41 20.23 12.22
C PHE A 141 -3.39 21.15 12.97
N LYS A 142 -2.91 21.85 14.03
CA LYS A 142 -3.71 22.76 14.87
C LYS A 142 -4.91 22.09 15.56
N LYS A 143 -4.92 20.76 15.60
CA LYS A 143 -5.99 19.93 16.18
C LYS A 143 -5.37 18.72 16.88
N ALA A 144 -6.07 18.15 17.86
CA ALA A 144 -5.66 16.87 18.44
C ALA A 144 -5.96 15.72 17.46
N PRO A 145 -5.16 14.64 17.47
CA PRO A 145 -5.51 13.44 16.72
C PRO A 145 -6.83 12.89 17.26
N ARG A 146 -7.79 12.62 16.36
CA ARG A 146 -9.12 12.11 16.70
C ARG A 146 -9.55 11.02 15.74
N GLY A 147 -10.07 9.92 16.30
CA GLY A 147 -10.42 8.72 15.56
C GLY A 147 -9.21 7.81 15.35
N GLY A 148 -9.45 6.49 15.36
CA GLY A 148 -8.40 5.47 15.55
C GLY A 148 -7.20 5.61 14.61
N ARG A 149 -7.46 6.02 13.36
CA ARG A 149 -6.46 6.17 12.27
C ARG A 149 -5.48 7.34 12.44
N PHE A 150 -5.85 8.32 13.26
CA PHE A 150 -4.99 9.46 13.58
C PHE A 150 -4.38 9.31 14.97
N VAL A 151 -4.96 8.47 15.82
CA VAL A 151 -4.37 8.12 17.12
C VAL A 151 -3.22 7.14 16.92
N ASP A 152 -3.41 6.16 16.03
CA ASP A 152 -2.39 5.23 15.58
C ASP A 152 -2.06 5.51 14.11
N PHE A 153 -0.82 5.94 13.86
CA PHE A 153 -0.37 6.32 12.53
C PHE A 153 0.02 5.11 11.65
N VAL A 154 0.10 3.89 12.21
CA VAL A 154 0.53 2.68 11.49
C VAL A 154 -0.59 2.19 10.56
N SER A 155 -0.74 2.91 9.46
CA SER A 155 -1.74 2.67 8.41
C SER A 155 -1.09 2.70 7.04
N PHE A 156 -1.74 2.08 6.05
CA PHE A 156 -1.30 2.11 4.65
C PHE A 156 -0.92 3.52 4.19
N TYR A 157 -1.72 4.54 4.55
CA TYR A 157 -1.51 5.90 4.08
C TYR A 157 -0.22 6.51 4.60
N THR A 158 -0.03 6.59 5.92
CA THR A 158 1.15 7.22 6.49
C THR A 158 2.43 6.43 6.19
N VAL A 159 2.37 5.09 6.24
CA VAL A 159 3.52 4.23 5.90
C VAL A 159 3.91 4.41 4.43
N SER A 160 2.95 4.36 3.51
CA SER A 160 3.24 4.57 2.08
C SER A 160 3.69 6.00 1.77
N LEU A 161 3.15 7.00 2.47
CA LEU A 161 3.49 8.40 2.24
C LEU A 161 4.95 8.69 2.65
N LEU A 162 5.55 7.93 3.56
CA LEU A 162 6.87 8.25 4.12
C LEU A 162 8.01 7.35 3.62
N ALA A 163 7.74 6.41 2.71
CA ALA A 163 8.69 5.38 2.27
C ALA A 163 10.02 5.89 1.68
N ASP A 164 10.06 7.12 1.18
CA ASP A 164 11.22 7.77 0.57
C ASP A 164 11.41 9.21 1.07
N PHE A 165 10.82 9.55 2.22
CA PHE A 165 10.74 10.93 2.71
C PHE A 165 11.56 11.21 3.98
N LEU A 166 12.05 10.16 4.64
CA LEU A 166 12.71 10.26 5.94
C LEU A 166 14.22 10.06 5.82
N GLU A 167 14.97 10.67 6.73
CA GLU A 167 16.40 10.40 6.85
C GLU A 167 16.65 9.00 7.40
N ALA A 168 17.78 8.39 7.01
CA ALA A 168 18.05 6.97 7.27
C ALA A 168 17.90 6.52 8.74
N PRO A 169 18.38 7.25 9.78
CA PRO A 169 18.21 6.82 11.17
C PRO A 169 16.74 6.84 11.63
N LEU A 170 15.99 7.86 11.21
CA LEU A 170 14.57 7.99 11.54
C LEU A 170 13.74 6.94 10.81
N GLU A 171 14.03 6.72 9.53
CA GLU A 171 13.42 5.65 8.74
C GLU A 171 13.62 4.29 9.41
N GLU A 172 14.84 4.01 9.88
CA GLU A 172 15.17 2.74 10.55
C GLU A 172 14.38 2.55 11.86
N ALA A 173 14.26 3.59 12.68
CA ALA A 173 13.50 3.56 13.93
C ALA A 173 11.98 3.41 13.69
N LEU A 174 11.45 4.12 12.69
CA LEU A 174 10.06 3.97 12.27
C LEU A 174 9.79 2.54 11.78
N PHE A 175 10.70 1.97 11.01
CA PHE A 175 10.58 0.62 10.47
C PHE A 175 10.53 -0.44 11.57
N ASP A 176 11.38 -0.33 12.60
CA ASP A 176 11.35 -1.22 13.77
C ASP A 176 10.01 -1.14 14.52
N TYR A 177 9.50 0.09 14.69
CA TYR A 177 8.21 0.30 15.31
C TYR A 177 7.08 -0.35 14.49
N ILE A 178 7.06 -0.16 13.17
CA ILE A 178 6.04 -0.78 12.29
C ILE A 178 6.10 -2.31 12.36
N LEU A 179 7.29 -2.91 12.32
CA LEU A 179 7.44 -4.36 12.37
C LEU A 179 6.90 -4.97 13.66
N SER A 180 7.20 -4.32 14.79
CA SER A 180 6.80 -4.76 16.13
C SER A 180 5.39 -4.34 16.54
N HIS A 181 4.68 -3.55 15.71
CA HIS A 181 3.36 -3.04 16.04
C HIS A 181 2.30 -4.16 16.07
N ASP A 182 1.69 -4.39 17.23
CA ASP A 182 0.85 -5.58 17.49
C ASP A 182 -0.35 -5.73 16.53
N THR A 183 -0.91 -4.60 16.09
CA THR A 183 -2.10 -4.57 15.21
C THR A 183 -1.77 -4.54 13.72
N GLY A 184 -0.49 -4.61 13.36
CA GLY A 184 -0.02 -4.58 11.98
C GLY A 184 -0.24 -3.25 11.29
N ILE A 185 -0.36 -3.26 9.97
CA ILE A 185 -0.58 -2.06 9.15
C ILE A 185 -2.07 -1.98 8.79
N TYR A 186 -2.76 -1.02 9.40
CA TYR A 186 -4.18 -0.79 9.14
C TYR A 186 -4.43 -0.58 7.63
N TYR A 187 -5.55 -1.14 7.13
CA TYR A 187 -5.94 -1.31 5.71
C TYR A 187 -5.24 -2.41 4.90
N ILE A 188 -4.26 -3.11 5.47
CA ILE A 188 -3.56 -4.20 4.77
C ILE A 188 -3.56 -5.48 5.59
N TYR A 189 -3.01 -5.43 6.80
CA TYR A 189 -2.75 -6.61 7.60
C TYR A 189 -2.93 -6.31 9.10
N GLU A 190 -3.65 -7.19 9.79
CA GLU A 190 -4.19 -6.99 11.12
C GLU A 190 -3.39 -7.64 12.28
N HIS A 191 -2.13 -8.01 12.05
CA HIS A 191 -1.26 -8.61 13.08
C HIS A 191 0.17 -8.07 13.02
N CYS A 192 0.91 -8.24 14.11
CA CYS A 192 2.36 -7.99 14.19
C CYS A 192 3.10 -8.63 13.02
N LEU A 193 3.95 -7.85 12.34
CA LEU A 193 4.65 -8.31 11.12
C LEU A 193 5.83 -9.22 11.44
N LEU A 194 6.39 -9.15 12.65
CA LEU A 194 7.41 -10.11 13.11
C LEU A 194 6.89 -11.56 13.13
N ASN A 195 5.56 -11.75 13.14
CA ASN A 195 4.93 -13.06 13.13
C ASN A 195 4.42 -13.39 11.72
N THR A 196 5.10 -14.31 11.04
CA THR A 196 4.64 -14.80 9.73
C THR A 196 3.36 -15.62 9.87
N PRO A 197 2.42 -15.56 8.92
CA PRO A 197 1.20 -16.37 8.95
C PRO A 197 1.50 -17.88 9.01
N GLU A 198 0.74 -18.59 9.84
CA GLU A 198 0.86 -20.06 9.99
C GLU A 198 0.42 -20.80 8.72
N VAL A 199 -0.61 -20.30 8.05
CA VAL A 199 -1.18 -20.92 6.84
C VAL A 199 -0.84 -20.10 5.60
N PHE A 200 0.08 -20.59 4.79
CA PHE A 200 0.49 -19.94 3.55
C PHE A 200 -0.61 -19.85 2.48
N LYS A 201 -1.43 -20.91 2.35
CA LYS A 201 -2.51 -20.96 1.34
C LYS A 201 -3.77 -20.22 1.83
N SER A 202 -3.64 -18.93 2.15
CA SER A 202 -4.71 -18.13 2.80
C SER A 202 -4.72 -16.65 2.38
N LYS A 203 -5.88 -15.99 2.57
CA LYS A 203 -6.00 -14.53 2.40
C LYS A 203 -5.10 -13.75 3.36
N GLN A 204 -4.91 -14.27 4.57
CA GLN A 204 -4.07 -13.66 5.58
C GLN A 204 -2.60 -13.63 5.12
N ALA A 205 -2.11 -14.72 4.53
CA ALA A 205 -0.81 -14.77 3.88
C ALA A 205 -0.68 -13.78 2.71
N SER A 206 -1.71 -13.68 1.86
CA SER A 206 -1.73 -12.69 0.76
C SER A 206 -1.64 -11.25 1.26
N ARG A 207 -2.35 -10.94 2.36
CA ARG A 207 -2.32 -9.62 3.03
C ARG A 207 -0.99 -9.34 3.70
N PHE A 208 -0.41 -10.32 4.39
CA PHE A 208 0.93 -10.23 4.96
C PHE A 208 1.96 -9.88 3.89
N ILE A 209 1.98 -10.63 2.77
CA ILE A 209 2.84 -10.31 1.62
C ILE A 209 2.55 -8.89 1.11
N GLY A 210 1.29 -8.45 1.08
CA GLY A 210 0.92 -7.08 0.75
C GLY A 210 1.52 -6.01 1.67
N ALA A 211 1.63 -6.29 2.96
CA ALA A 211 2.28 -5.40 3.92
C ALA A 211 3.80 -5.37 3.73
N ILE A 212 4.42 -6.53 3.45
CA ILE A 212 5.85 -6.60 3.16
C ILE A 212 6.18 -5.93 1.81
N GLU A 213 5.32 -6.05 0.80
CA GLU A 213 5.45 -5.33 -0.47
C GLU A 213 5.47 -3.81 -0.24
N LEU A 214 4.62 -3.29 0.64
CA LEU A 214 4.66 -1.88 1.04
C LEU A 214 5.99 -1.53 1.73
N LEU A 215 6.42 -2.33 2.71
CA LEU A 215 7.69 -2.09 3.40
C LEU A 215 8.92 -2.21 2.48
N SER A 216 8.83 -2.98 1.40
CA SER A 216 9.92 -3.13 0.42
C SER A 216 10.17 -1.86 -0.42
N GLU A 217 9.24 -0.89 -0.39
CA GLU A 217 9.37 0.41 -1.05
C GLU A 217 10.39 1.32 -0.34
N TYR A 218 10.64 1.09 0.95
CA TYR A 218 11.69 1.77 1.70
C TYR A 218 13.08 1.44 1.14
N LYS A 219 13.86 2.46 0.81
CA LYS A 219 15.14 2.30 0.10
C LYS A 219 16.30 1.98 1.04
N ASN A 220 16.19 2.26 2.34
CA ASN A 220 17.28 2.01 3.28
C ASN A 220 17.65 0.51 3.33
N PRO A 221 18.88 0.12 2.96
CA PRO A 221 19.31 -1.28 2.97
C PRO A 221 19.20 -1.95 4.34
N ARG A 222 19.33 -1.20 5.44
CA ARG A 222 19.18 -1.74 6.81
C ARG A 222 17.74 -2.14 7.10
N CYS A 223 16.77 -1.35 6.66
CA CYS A 223 15.35 -1.70 6.76
C CYS A 223 15.06 -2.98 5.95
N LYS A 224 15.58 -3.07 4.72
CA LYS A 224 15.43 -4.27 3.89
C LYS A 224 16.05 -5.52 4.53
N ALA A 225 17.23 -5.39 5.14
CA ALA A 225 17.89 -6.51 5.82
C ALA A 225 17.03 -7.10 6.96
N LYS A 226 16.21 -6.28 7.63
CA LYS A 226 15.28 -6.72 8.68
C LYS A 226 14.16 -7.62 8.15
N LEU A 227 13.90 -7.63 6.84
CA LEU A 227 12.90 -8.48 6.19
C LEU A 227 13.42 -9.86 5.77
N LYS A 228 14.67 -10.21 6.12
CA LYS A 228 15.26 -11.51 5.78
C LYS A 228 14.41 -12.70 6.23
N TYR A 229 13.80 -12.64 7.41
CA TYR A 229 12.93 -13.72 7.90
C TYR A 229 11.73 -13.99 6.99
N VAL A 230 11.27 -12.97 6.24
CA VAL A 230 10.18 -13.12 5.26
C VAL A 230 10.66 -13.91 4.05
N ALA A 231 11.86 -13.61 3.54
CA ALA A 231 12.47 -14.37 2.46
C ALA A 231 12.60 -15.85 2.84
N ASP A 232 13.09 -16.14 4.06
CA ASP A 232 13.19 -17.51 4.57
C ASP A 232 11.81 -18.18 4.70
N TRP A 233 10.79 -17.46 5.14
CA TRP A 233 9.41 -17.97 5.20
C TRP A 233 8.83 -18.26 3.82
N LEU A 234 9.06 -17.41 2.82
CA LEU A 234 8.63 -17.64 1.45
C LEU A 234 9.32 -18.88 0.87
N LEU A 235 10.64 -19.02 1.01
CA LEU A 235 11.39 -20.19 0.54
C LEU A 235 10.91 -21.50 1.18
N ARG A 236 10.60 -21.51 2.48
CA ARG A 236 10.03 -22.70 3.14
C ARG A 236 8.65 -23.10 2.62
N ASN A 237 7.92 -22.15 2.02
CA ASN A 237 6.59 -22.37 1.46
C ASN A 237 6.61 -22.54 -0.07
N SER A 238 7.78 -22.66 -0.70
CA SER A 238 7.84 -23.00 -2.13
C SER A 238 7.52 -24.48 -2.34
N GLU A 239 6.93 -24.79 -3.48
CA GLU A 239 6.77 -26.15 -3.98
C GLU A 239 8.16 -26.73 -4.38
N PRO A 240 8.30 -28.07 -4.52
CA PRO A 240 9.60 -28.69 -4.82
C PRO A 240 10.26 -28.22 -6.13
N ASP A 241 9.48 -27.66 -7.05
CA ASP A 241 9.94 -27.08 -8.32
C ASP A 241 10.31 -25.59 -8.21
N GLY A 242 10.38 -25.04 -7.00
CA GLY A 242 10.84 -23.66 -6.74
C GLY A 242 9.80 -22.59 -7.04
N THR A 243 8.53 -22.96 -7.15
CA THR A 243 7.41 -22.06 -7.44
C THR A 243 6.51 -21.93 -6.21
N TRP A 244 5.49 -21.07 -6.28
CA TRP A 244 4.54 -20.87 -5.18
C TRP A 244 3.10 -21.04 -5.64
N ASP A 245 2.30 -21.66 -4.77
CA ASP A 245 0.84 -21.68 -4.90
C ASP A 245 0.19 -21.30 -3.56
N MET A 246 -0.43 -20.12 -3.51
CA MET A 246 -1.15 -19.62 -2.33
C MET A 246 -2.59 -20.15 -2.22
N GLY A 247 -2.98 -21.09 -3.08
CA GLY A 247 -4.31 -21.73 -3.05
C GLY A 247 -5.46 -20.81 -3.48
N SER A 248 -6.61 -21.42 -3.80
CA SER A 248 -7.79 -20.70 -4.30
C SER A 248 -8.39 -19.72 -3.29
N ALA A 249 -8.17 -19.96 -2.00
CA ALA A 249 -8.61 -19.10 -0.91
C ALA A 249 -8.01 -17.69 -0.97
N SER A 250 -6.80 -17.54 -1.55
CA SER A 250 -6.10 -16.26 -1.69
C SER A 250 -6.69 -15.33 -2.76
N LYS A 251 -7.71 -15.78 -3.50
CA LYS A 251 -8.45 -14.94 -4.45
C LYS A 251 -9.29 -13.90 -3.71
N ASP A 252 -8.82 -12.65 -3.71
CA ASP A 252 -9.43 -11.53 -2.99
C ASP A 252 -9.98 -10.41 -3.89
N GLY A 253 -9.71 -10.48 -5.19
CA GLY A 253 -10.12 -9.47 -6.17
C GLY A 253 -9.23 -8.22 -6.18
N MET A 254 -8.21 -8.15 -5.32
CA MET A 254 -7.28 -7.03 -5.23
C MET A 254 -5.87 -7.44 -5.63
N TYR A 255 -5.23 -8.31 -4.85
CA TYR A 255 -3.91 -8.85 -5.17
C TYR A 255 -4.01 -9.98 -6.20
N PHE A 256 -5.05 -10.80 -6.10
CA PHE A 256 -5.27 -11.91 -7.00
C PHE A 256 -6.71 -11.96 -7.53
N PRO A 257 -6.91 -12.46 -8.76
CA PRO A 257 -5.92 -13.05 -9.69
C PRO A 257 -5.04 -12.00 -10.38
N LEU A 258 -4.01 -12.36 -11.14
CA LEU A 258 -3.33 -11.46 -12.10
C LEU A 258 -3.70 -11.83 -13.54
N SER A 259 -3.69 -13.12 -13.85
CA SER A 259 -4.14 -13.73 -15.09
C SER A 259 -5.67 -13.79 -15.21
N ASP A 260 -6.20 -13.88 -16.43
CA ASP A 260 -7.64 -13.86 -16.72
C ASP A 260 -8.43 -15.05 -16.12
N SER A 261 -7.77 -16.18 -15.89
CA SER A 261 -8.39 -17.38 -15.30
C SER A 261 -7.59 -17.89 -14.11
N TRP A 262 -8.27 -18.09 -12.99
CA TRP A 262 -7.73 -18.72 -11.77
C TRP A 262 -8.37 -20.08 -11.47
N ARG A 263 -9.07 -20.66 -12.45
CA ARG A 263 -9.72 -21.97 -12.31
C ARG A 263 -8.71 -23.12 -12.34
N LEU A 264 -7.65 -22.95 -13.13
CA LEU A 264 -6.58 -23.93 -13.27
C LEU A 264 -5.48 -23.63 -12.24
N GLU A 265 -4.97 -24.68 -11.62
CA GLU A 265 -3.86 -24.60 -10.66
C GLU A 265 -2.62 -23.99 -11.28
N GLU A 266 -2.27 -24.40 -12.51
CA GLU A 266 -1.10 -23.88 -13.22
C GLU A 266 -1.12 -22.35 -13.36
N THR A 267 -2.27 -21.75 -13.65
CA THR A 267 -2.38 -20.29 -13.79
C THR A 267 -2.29 -19.57 -12.45
N ARG A 268 -2.90 -20.15 -11.40
CA ARG A 268 -2.79 -19.64 -10.03
C ARG A 268 -1.34 -19.67 -9.55
N LYS A 269 -0.65 -20.78 -9.80
CA LYS A 269 0.76 -21.03 -9.47
C LYS A 269 1.68 -20.03 -10.19
N LYS A 270 1.44 -19.77 -11.48
CA LYS A 270 2.16 -18.73 -12.24
C LYS A 270 2.00 -17.34 -11.63
N ASP A 271 0.78 -16.93 -11.28
CA ASP A 271 0.54 -15.61 -10.69
C ASP A 271 1.17 -15.46 -9.29
N CYS A 272 1.05 -16.49 -8.45
CA CYS A 272 1.65 -16.51 -7.11
C CYS A 272 3.18 -16.43 -7.20
N THR A 273 3.76 -17.22 -8.09
CA THR A 273 5.21 -17.23 -8.35
C THR A 273 5.67 -15.86 -8.86
N TYR A 274 4.99 -15.28 -9.85
CA TYR A 274 5.32 -13.96 -10.37
C TYR A 274 5.34 -12.88 -9.27
N ARG A 275 4.30 -12.83 -8.42
CA ARG A 275 4.22 -11.85 -7.33
C ARG A 275 5.38 -12.03 -6.34
N ILE A 276 5.65 -13.27 -5.93
CA ILE A 276 6.68 -13.58 -4.94
C ILE A 276 8.09 -13.34 -5.50
N SER A 277 8.37 -13.71 -6.74
CA SER A 277 9.65 -13.43 -7.39
C SER A 277 9.93 -11.92 -7.45
N ARG A 278 8.93 -11.10 -7.80
CA ARG A 278 9.07 -9.63 -7.75
C ARG A 278 9.33 -9.09 -6.35
N LEU A 279 8.76 -9.71 -5.32
CA LEU A 279 9.06 -9.33 -3.94
C LEU A 279 10.51 -9.66 -3.60
N PHE A 280 11.02 -10.83 -3.99
CA PHE A 280 12.43 -11.17 -3.81
C PHE A 280 13.37 -10.15 -4.46
N GLU A 281 13.10 -9.73 -5.70
CA GLU A 281 13.87 -8.67 -6.38
C GLU A 281 13.95 -7.40 -5.53
N ARG A 282 12.82 -6.95 -4.97
CA ARG A 282 12.74 -5.73 -4.13
C ARG A 282 13.48 -5.86 -2.81
N LEU A 283 13.52 -7.08 -2.24
CA LEU A 283 14.25 -7.40 -1.02
C LEU A 283 15.77 -7.52 -1.24
N GLY A 284 16.26 -7.43 -2.49
CA GLY A 284 17.69 -7.49 -2.82
C GLY A 284 18.22 -8.92 -2.94
N ALA A 285 17.43 -9.82 -3.52
CA ALA A 285 17.64 -11.27 -3.49
C ALA A 285 18.75 -11.86 -4.38
N GLU A 286 19.71 -11.07 -4.88
CA GLU A 286 20.98 -11.65 -5.40
C GLU A 286 21.62 -12.61 -4.37
N GLN A 287 21.29 -12.43 -3.08
CA GLN A 287 21.72 -13.27 -1.95
C GLN A 287 20.97 -14.61 -1.80
N TYR A 288 19.90 -14.89 -2.56
CA TYR A 288 19.08 -16.10 -2.38
C TYR A 288 19.03 -17.05 -3.59
N GLY A 289 19.84 -16.81 -4.63
CA GLY A 289 20.06 -17.78 -5.72
C GLY A 289 18.86 -18.03 -6.65
N ILE A 290 17.84 -17.17 -6.62
CA ILE A 290 16.67 -17.26 -7.51
C ILE A 290 17.04 -16.61 -8.84
N GLN A 291 17.16 -17.40 -9.91
CA GLN A 291 17.34 -16.86 -11.27
C GLN A 291 16.01 -16.27 -11.76
N SER A 292 16.05 -15.03 -12.23
CA SER A 292 14.95 -14.28 -12.86
C SER A 292 14.49 -14.90 -14.18
#